data_AF-A0A367ZA01-F1
#
_entry.id   AF-A0A367ZA01-F1
#
_cell.length_a   1.000
_cell.length_b   1.000
_cell.length_c   1.000
_cell.angle_alpha   90.00
_cell.angle_beta   90.00
_cell.angle_gamma   90.00
#
_symmetry.space_group_name_H-M   'P 1'
#
loop_
_entity.id
_entity.type
_entity.pdbx_description
1 polymer ?
#
loop_
_entity_poly.entity_id
_entity_poly.type
_entity_poly.pdbx_seq_one_letter_code
_entity_poly.pdbx_strand_id
1 'polypeptide(L)' 'MEDKIIRLALNLALPEKEETSPQKPPQAGDWCPKCRSERLDYDGTLTLVCPRCGVLEGGCFT' A
#
# COMPACT_ATOMS: atom_id res chain seq x y z
N MET A 1 12.89 -49.60 -7.77
CA MET A 1 12.95 -48.54 -8.81
C MET A 1 11.78 -47.59 -8.54
N GLU A 2 11.69 -47.05 -7.32
CA GLU A 2 10.50 -46.36 -6.79
C GLU A 2 10.91 -45.13 -5.95
N ASP A 3 11.56 -44.13 -6.55
CA ASP A 3 12.02 -42.96 -5.75
C ASP A 3 11.90 -41.61 -6.47
N LYS A 4 11.06 -41.52 -7.52
CA LYS A 4 10.98 -40.29 -8.34
C LYS A 4 9.61 -39.65 -8.45
N ILE A 5 8.56 -40.22 -7.87
CA ILE A 5 7.18 -39.74 -8.09
C ILE A 5 6.69 -38.76 -6.99
N ILE A 6 7.24 -38.80 -5.77
CA ILE A 6 6.70 -38.02 -4.63
C ILE A 6 7.15 -36.54 -4.64
N ARG A 7 7.97 -36.10 -5.61
CA ARG A 7 8.52 -34.74 -5.65
C ARG A 7 7.70 -33.71 -6.44
N LEU A 8 6.54 -34.07 -6.98
CA LEU A 8 5.75 -33.16 -7.81
C LEU A 8 4.43 -32.77 -7.14
N ALA A 9 4.25 -31.45 -6.98
CA ALA A 9 3.04 -30.72 -6.64
C ALA A 9 2.78 -30.41 -5.16
N LEU A 10 3.63 -29.54 -4.59
CA LEU A 10 3.18 -28.58 -3.58
C LEU A 10 3.33 -27.16 -4.13
N ASN A 11 2.60 -26.85 -5.20
CA ASN A 11 2.38 -25.47 -5.63
C ASN A 11 1.04 -25.00 -5.04
N LEU A 12 0.98 -24.87 -3.71
CA LEU A 12 -0.02 -23.99 -3.12
C LEU A 12 0.46 -22.57 -3.43
N ALA A 13 -0.20 -21.94 -4.38
CA ALA A 13 -0.11 -20.52 -4.62
C ALA A 13 -0.47 -19.79 -3.31
N LEU A 14 0.56 -19.48 -2.52
CA LEU A 14 0.47 -18.44 -1.52
C LEU A 14 0.34 -17.13 -2.32
N PRO A 15 -0.66 -16.28 -2.03
CA PRO A 15 -0.64 -14.94 -2.59
C PRO A 15 0.69 -14.33 -2.14
N GLU A 16 1.47 -13.89 -3.12
CA GLU A 16 2.67 -13.11 -2.92
C GLU A 16 2.22 -11.88 -2.13
N LYS A 17 2.32 -11.96 -0.80
CA LYS A 17 1.98 -10.86 0.07
C LYS A 17 3.06 -9.84 -0.20
N GLU A 18 2.79 -8.92 -1.12
CA GLU A 18 3.67 -7.81 -1.45
C GLU A 18 4.19 -7.24 -0.14
N GLU A 19 5.49 -7.39 0.04
CA GLU A 19 6.21 -6.93 1.22
C GLU A 19 6.26 -5.41 1.14
N THR A 20 5.13 -4.78 1.46
CA THR A 20 5.09 -3.36 1.72
C THR A 20 5.84 -3.19 3.04
N SER A 21 7.13 -2.83 2.91
CA SER A 21 7.92 -2.23 3.98
C SER A 21 7.00 -1.33 4.83
N PRO A 22 7.15 -1.24 6.17
CA PRO A 22 6.29 -0.39 7.00
C PRO A 22 6.34 1.06 6.51
N GLN A 23 5.48 1.36 5.55
CA GLN A 23 5.36 2.65 4.90
C GLN A 23 4.64 3.49 5.93
N LYS A 24 5.40 4.41 6.54
CA LYS A 24 4.86 5.43 7.41
C LYS A 24 3.58 5.99 6.77
N PRO A 25 2.46 6.06 7.52
CA PRO A 25 1.23 6.60 6.98
C PRO A 25 1.49 8.03 6.49
N PRO A 26 0.89 8.45 5.37
CA PRO A 26 1.07 9.79 4.84
C PRO A 26 0.65 10.83 5.88
N GLN A 27 1.46 11.88 6.03
CA GLN A 27 1.25 12.96 7.01
C GLN A 27 1.11 14.31 6.29
N ALA A 28 0.52 15.29 6.98
CA ALA A 28 0.52 16.66 6.50
C ALA A 28 1.97 17.15 6.30
N GLY A 29 2.20 17.84 5.18
CA GLY A 29 3.50 18.28 4.72
C GLY A 29 4.25 17.27 3.84
N ASP A 30 3.85 15.99 3.80
CA ASP A 30 4.44 15.02 2.86
C ASP A 30 4.06 15.35 1.42
N TRP A 31 4.87 14.90 0.45
CA TRP A 31 4.51 15.01 -0.96
C TRP A 31 3.35 14.07 -1.29
N CYS A 32 2.36 14.57 -2.04
CA CYS A 32 1.24 13.73 -2.47
C CYS A 32 1.75 12.53 -3.29
N PRO A 33 1.41 11.28 -2.91
CA PRO A 33 1.91 10.10 -3.63
C PRO A 33 1.34 9.97 -5.05
N LYS A 34 0.15 10.55 -5.30
CA LYS A 34 -0.53 10.53 -6.61
C LYS A 34 0.11 11.49 -7.61
N CYS A 35 0.20 12.77 -7.27
CA CYS A 35 0.70 13.79 -8.20
C CYS A 35 2.17 14.17 -8.00
N ARG A 36 2.73 13.97 -6.80
CA ARG A 36 4.08 14.38 -6.40
C ARG A 36 4.40 15.86 -6.70
N SER A 37 3.37 16.68 -6.88
CA SER A 37 3.50 18.10 -7.26
C SER A 37 3.13 19.04 -6.10
N GLU A 38 2.24 18.59 -5.23
CA GLU A 38 1.73 19.35 -4.09
C GLU A 38 2.02 18.58 -2.79
N ARG A 39 2.10 19.32 -1.69
CA ARG A 39 2.17 18.74 -0.34
C ARG A 39 0.76 18.47 0.17
N LEU A 40 0.64 17.42 0.98
CA LEU A 40 -0.59 17.07 1.67
C LEU A 40 -0.86 18.09 2.77
N ASP A 41 -2.13 18.47 2.93
CA ASP A 41 -2.57 19.38 3.97
C ASP A 41 -3.94 18.96 4.51
N TYR A 42 -4.31 19.46 5.68
CA TYR A 42 -5.65 19.23 6.22
C TYR A 42 -6.65 20.23 5.61
N ASP A 43 -7.81 19.74 5.20
CA ASP A 43 -8.90 20.55 4.64
C ASP A 43 -9.68 21.39 5.68
N GLY A 44 -9.24 21.40 6.94
CA GLY A 44 -9.95 22.01 8.06
C GLY A 44 -11.00 21.10 8.73
N THR A 45 -11.30 19.94 8.15
CA THR A 45 -12.18 18.91 8.75
C THR A 45 -11.41 17.73 9.35
N LEU A 46 -10.08 17.89 9.51
CA LEU A 46 -9.13 16.84 9.87
C LEU A 46 -8.96 15.75 8.80
N THR A 47 -9.39 16.01 7.56
CA THR A 47 -9.16 15.10 6.44
C THR A 47 -7.87 15.50 5.74
N LEU A 48 -6.96 14.54 5.56
CA LEU A 48 -5.71 14.77 4.83
C LEU A 48 -5.99 14.77 3.32
N VAL A 49 -5.75 15.90 2.66
CA VAL A 49 -6.05 16.12 1.25
C VAL A 49 -4.84 16.61 0.48
N CYS A 50 -4.83 16.34 -0.81
CA CYS A 50 -3.94 16.99 -1.76
C CYS A 50 -4.72 18.13 -2.45
N PRO A 51 -4.22 19.38 -2.48
CA PRO A 51 -4.88 20.50 -3.16
C PRO A 51 -5.17 20.23 -4.64
N ARG A 52 -4.36 19.38 -5.29
CA ARG A 52 -4.51 19.01 -6.69
C ARG A 52 -5.36 17.76 -6.92
N CYS A 53 -5.22 16.73 -6.06
CA CYS A 53 -5.86 15.43 -6.26
C CYS A 53 -7.16 15.24 -5.47
N GLY A 54 -7.41 16.09 -4.48
CA GLY A 54 -8.48 15.91 -3.50
C GLY A 54 -8.09 14.97 -2.37
N VAL A 55 -9.10 14.33 -1.77
CA VAL A 55 -8.96 13.49 -0.57
C VAL A 55 -7.97 12.36 -0.79
N LEU A 56 -6.99 12.26 0.11
CA LEU A 56 -6.17 11.07 0.22
C LEU A 56 -6.93 10.13 1.14
N GLU A 57 -7.53 9.07 0.59
CA GLU A 57 -8.15 8.00 1.38
C GLU A 57 -7.12 7.52 2.40
N GLY A 58 -7.30 7.93 3.66
CA GLY A 58 -6.53 7.44 4.78
C GLY A 58 -6.79 5.94 4.87
N GLY A 59 -5.71 5.16 4.96
CA GLY A 59 -5.76 3.71 4.86
C GLY A 59 -6.97 3.12 5.58
N CYS A 60 -7.68 2.24 4.88
CA CYS A 60 -8.66 1.36 5.50
C CYS A 60 -7.96 0.64 6.65
N PHE A 61 -8.21 1.07 7.88
CA PHE A 61 -7.74 0.39 9.07
C PHE A 61 -8.64 -0.83 9.27
N THR A 62 -8.23 -1.98 8.71
CA THR A 62 -8.71 -3.32 9.10
C THR A 62 -7.60 -4.06 9.82
#